data_AF-A0A972XK13-F1
#
_entry.id   AF-A0A972XK13-F1
#
_cell.length_a   1.000
_cell.length_b   1.000
_cell.length_c   1.000
_cell.angle_alpha   90.00
_cell.angle_beta   90.00
_cell.angle_gamma   90.00
#
_symmetry.space_group_name_H-M   'P 1'
#
loop_
_entity.id
_entity.type
_entity.pdbx_description
1 polymer ?
#
loop_
_entity_poly.entity_id
_entity_poly.type
_entity_poly.pdbx_seq_one_letter_code
_entity_poly.pdbx_strand_id
1 'polypeptide(L)'
;MAELGVAGGLYLGVPFRTELWNVWRANPEAVDPAGVLVQVSDPDLVAAQPAGQGRHLMVVHDDDPVSKFGFRMVVQPPWWMGEAATRPPLVPREAKFRPITSFILATIDLLNGMNSRPGTFARVGHDYRIDARLGIERAFGLSSTPAQAEAIEAALRRREQQWATRRMVARKLDGARRSIERTMAEWGTTVADVDPTVESALGPLSRFGQITGPPGS
;
A
#
# COMPACT_ATOMS: atom_id res chain seq x y z
N MET A 1 21.33 3.09 -6.41
CA MET A 1 21.16 1.82 -5.68
C MET A 1 22.49 1.24 -5.21
N ALA A 2 23.49 1.07 -6.08
CA ALA A 2 24.83 0.61 -5.68
C ALA A 2 25.52 1.54 -4.64
N GLU A 3 25.29 2.84 -4.72
CA GLU A 3 25.82 3.83 -3.75
C GLU A 3 25.24 3.70 -2.33
N LEU A 4 24.08 3.05 -2.16
CA LEU A 4 23.46 2.84 -0.84
C LEU A 4 24.11 1.68 -0.06
N GLY A 5 25.00 0.90 -0.71
CA GLY A 5 25.67 -0.24 -0.08
C GLY A 5 24.74 -1.42 0.24
N VAL A 6 23.52 -1.44 -0.30
CA VAL A 6 22.54 -2.50 -0.08
C VAL A 6 22.55 -3.44 -1.29
N ALA A 7 22.69 -4.74 -1.04
CA ALA A 7 22.77 -5.75 -2.10
C ALA A 7 21.41 -6.14 -2.70
N GLY A 8 20.28 -5.79 -2.06
CA GLY A 8 18.95 -6.07 -2.56
C GLY A 8 17.85 -5.38 -1.76
N GLY A 9 16.66 -5.31 -2.35
CA GLY A 9 15.50 -4.65 -1.75
C GLY A 9 14.22 -5.09 -2.43
N LEU A 10 13.13 -5.17 -1.66
CA LEU A 10 11.79 -5.42 -2.17
C LEU A 10 10.96 -4.14 -2.03
N TYR A 11 10.38 -3.69 -3.13
CA TYR A 11 9.49 -2.53 -3.19
C TYR A 11 8.12 -3.01 -3.68
N LEU A 12 7.09 -2.85 -2.86
CA LEU A 12 5.73 -3.29 -3.14
C LEU A 12 4.84 -2.08 -3.37
N GLY A 13 4.43 -1.88 -4.61
CA GLY A 13 3.70 -0.70 -5.03
C GLY A 13 4.54 0.58 -5.01
N VAL A 14 4.07 1.56 -5.76
CA VAL A 14 4.70 2.88 -5.85
C VAL A 14 3.59 3.93 -5.87
N PRO A 15 3.51 4.79 -4.84
CA PRO A 15 2.61 5.94 -4.88
C PRO A 15 2.87 6.81 -6.11
N PHE A 16 1.82 7.30 -6.75
CA PHE A 16 1.96 8.17 -7.93
C PHE A 16 2.81 9.44 -7.71
N ARG A 17 2.96 9.88 -6.46
CA ARG A 17 3.78 11.04 -6.09
C ARG A 17 5.26 10.72 -5.94
N THR A 18 5.66 9.46 -5.97
CA THR A 18 7.05 9.07 -5.76
C THR A 18 7.90 9.60 -6.91
N GLU A 19 8.78 10.56 -6.60
CA GLU A 19 9.64 11.22 -7.58
C GLU A 19 10.52 10.21 -8.31
N LEU A 20 11.20 9.34 -7.54
CA LEU A 20 12.04 8.27 -8.09
C LEU A 20 11.28 7.41 -9.12
N TRP A 21 10.04 7.03 -8.82
CA TRP A 21 9.21 6.24 -9.74
C TRP A 21 8.89 7.00 -11.02
N ASN A 22 8.53 8.28 -10.91
CA ASN A 22 8.19 9.09 -12.06
C ASN A 22 9.40 9.34 -12.98
N VAL A 23 10.58 9.58 -12.41
CA VAL A 23 11.81 9.77 -13.19
C VAL A 23 12.28 8.44 -13.77
N TRP A 24 12.32 7.36 -12.97
CA TRP A 24 12.73 6.03 -13.44
C TRP A 24 11.83 5.53 -14.57
N ARG A 25 10.50 5.66 -14.45
CA ARG A 25 9.57 5.26 -15.52
C ARG A 25 9.76 6.08 -16.80
N ALA A 26 10.08 7.36 -16.69
CA ALA A 26 10.27 8.24 -17.83
C ALA A 26 11.61 7.99 -18.54
N ASN A 27 12.66 7.68 -17.78
CA ASN A 27 13.99 7.40 -18.30
C ASN A 27 14.76 6.44 -17.37
N PRO A 28 14.55 5.12 -17.50
CA PRO A 28 15.19 4.14 -16.62
C PRO A 28 16.72 4.18 -16.72
N GLU A 29 17.26 4.33 -17.94
CA GLU A 29 18.71 4.33 -18.18
C GLU A 29 19.42 5.51 -17.51
N ALA A 30 18.76 6.66 -17.35
CA ALA A 30 19.35 7.80 -16.65
C ALA A 30 19.38 7.62 -15.12
N VAL A 31 18.41 6.91 -14.55
CA VAL A 31 18.28 6.72 -13.08
C VAL A 31 18.98 5.44 -12.61
N ASP A 32 18.95 4.41 -13.43
CA ASP A 32 19.49 3.09 -13.17
C ASP A 32 20.22 2.56 -14.42
N PRO A 33 21.36 3.19 -14.79
CA PRO A 33 22.12 2.83 -15.99
C PRO A 33 22.65 1.39 -15.95
N ALA A 34 22.81 0.83 -14.75
CA ALA A 34 23.25 -0.55 -14.56
C ALA A 34 22.07 -1.56 -14.55
N GLY A 35 20.82 -1.09 -14.67
CA GLY A 35 19.63 -1.95 -14.69
C GLY A 35 19.47 -2.81 -13.44
N VAL A 36 19.85 -2.29 -12.28
CA VAL A 36 19.86 -2.99 -10.99
C VAL A 36 18.43 -3.25 -10.47
N LEU A 37 17.49 -2.36 -10.78
CA LEU A 37 16.10 -2.43 -10.39
C LEU A 37 15.29 -3.23 -11.42
N VAL A 38 14.82 -4.40 -11.01
CA VAL A 38 13.90 -5.23 -11.80
C VAL A 38 12.47 -4.87 -11.45
N GLN A 39 11.69 -4.38 -12.41
CA GLN A 39 10.26 -4.14 -12.24
C GLN A 39 9.44 -5.25 -12.87
N VAL A 40 8.48 -5.81 -12.13
CA VAL A 40 7.47 -6.76 -12.64
C VAL A 40 6.10 -6.50 -12.03
N SER A 41 5.04 -7.02 -12.67
CA SER A 41 3.69 -7.00 -12.10
C SER A 41 3.36 -8.21 -11.23
N ASP A 42 4.19 -9.25 -11.29
CA ASP A 42 4.06 -10.47 -10.48
C ASP A 42 5.48 -10.98 -10.17
N PRO A 43 5.84 -11.24 -8.91
CA PRO A 43 7.13 -11.81 -8.56
C PRO A 43 7.43 -13.15 -9.27
N ASP A 44 6.43 -13.94 -9.66
CA ASP A 44 6.65 -15.22 -10.36
C ASP A 44 7.24 -15.04 -11.75
N LEU A 45 7.13 -13.85 -12.35
CA LEU A 45 7.76 -13.51 -13.64
C LEU A 45 9.27 -13.38 -13.54
N VAL A 46 9.82 -13.36 -12.33
CA VAL A 46 11.24 -13.14 -12.07
C VAL A 46 11.87 -14.45 -11.61
N ALA A 47 12.93 -14.91 -12.30
CA ALA A 47 13.66 -16.11 -11.92
C ALA A 47 14.24 -15.99 -10.48
N ALA A 48 14.23 -17.11 -9.75
CA ALA A 48 14.82 -17.18 -8.42
C ALA A 48 16.33 -16.87 -8.47
N GLN A 49 16.85 -16.29 -7.39
CA GLN A 49 18.28 -16.01 -7.25
C GLN A 49 19.00 -17.12 -6.48
N PRO A 50 20.31 -17.31 -6.74
CA PRO A 50 21.15 -18.09 -5.86
C PRO A 50 21.11 -17.56 -4.43
N ALA A 51 21.25 -18.46 -3.46
CA ALA A 51 21.27 -18.09 -2.05
C ALA A 51 22.37 -17.06 -1.76
N GLY A 52 22.00 -15.99 -1.04
CA GLY A 52 22.91 -14.91 -0.69
C GLY A 52 23.10 -13.83 -1.76
N GLN A 53 22.44 -13.95 -2.93
CA GLN A 53 22.39 -12.87 -3.92
C GLN A 53 21.11 -12.05 -3.75
N GLY A 54 21.29 -10.76 -3.45
CA GLY A 54 20.21 -9.78 -3.44
C GLY A 54 19.96 -9.19 -4.83
N ARG A 55 18.74 -8.69 -5.06
CA ARG A 55 18.40 -7.80 -6.17
C ARG A 55 17.42 -6.76 -5.68
N HIS A 56 17.34 -5.65 -6.40
CA HIS A 56 16.29 -4.68 -6.19
C HIS A 56 15.08 -5.09 -7.04
N LEU A 57 14.02 -5.55 -6.40
CA LEU A 57 12.79 -6.00 -7.04
C LEU A 57 11.65 -5.04 -6.72
N MET A 58 11.05 -4.44 -7.74
CA MET A 58 9.88 -3.58 -7.64
C MET A 58 8.66 -4.29 -8.24
N VAL A 59 7.67 -4.57 -7.39
CA VAL A 59 6.42 -5.20 -7.79
C VAL A 59 5.35 -4.14 -7.92
N VAL A 60 4.80 -3.96 -9.11
CA VAL A 60 3.72 -2.99 -9.38
C VAL A 60 2.66 -3.67 -10.22
N HIS A 61 1.47 -3.91 -9.66
CA HIS A 61 0.41 -4.61 -10.38
C HIS A 61 -0.06 -3.80 -11.58
N ASP A 62 -0.40 -4.51 -12.66
CA ASP A 62 -0.91 -3.87 -13.87
C ASP A 62 -2.25 -3.16 -13.63
N ASP A 63 -3.04 -3.56 -12.64
CA ASP A 63 -4.32 -2.95 -12.28
C ASP A 63 -4.22 -1.98 -11.08
N ASP A 64 -3.02 -1.69 -10.55
CA ASP A 64 -2.87 -0.79 -9.40
C ASP A 64 -3.18 0.68 -9.77
N PRO A 65 -4.32 1.25 -9.31
CA PRO A 65 -4.68 2.62 -9.63
C PRO A 65 -3.79 3.64 -8.90
N VAL A 66 -3.14 3.25 -7.80
CA VAL A 66 -2.27 4.13 -7.00
C VAL A 66 -1.02 4.55 -7.78
N SER A 67 -0.49 3.67 -8.63
CA SER A 67 0.68 3.95 -9.48
C SER A 67 0.32 4.71 -10.77
N LYS A 68 -0.95 4.65 -11.16
CA LYS A 68 -1.51 5.23 -12.38
C LYS A 68 -2.14 6.61 -12.18
N PHE A 69 -2.60 6.92 -10.97
CA PHE A 69 -3.25 8.18 -10.67
C PHE A 69 -2.30 9.39 -10.84
N GLY A 70 -2.86 10.59 -11.03
CA GLY A 70 -2.08 11.82 -10.98
C GLY A 70 -2.93 13.07 -11.20
N PHE A 71 -2.65 14.15 -10.46
CA PHE A 71 -3.45 15.39 -10.56
C PHE A 71 -3.42 16.04 -11.93
N ARG A 72 -2.34 15.85 -12.69
CA ARG A 72 -2.23 16.36 -14.07
C ARG A 72 -3.30 15.78 -14.99
N MET A 73 -3.91 14.63 -14.63
CA MET A 73 -5.03 14.03 -15.37
C MET A 73 -6.27 14.91 -15.46
N VAL A 74 -6.38 15.98 -14.66
CA VAL A 74 -7.44 16.97 -14.83
C VAL A 74 -7.38 17.59 -16.23
N VAL A 75 -6.18 17.80 -16.77
CA VAL A 75 -5.95 18.54 -18.03
C VAL A 75 -5.07 17.81 -19.06
N GLN A 76 -4.30 16.80 -18.65
CA GLN A 76 -3.33 16.12 -19.50
C GLN A 76 -3.49 14.60 -19.45
N PRO A 77 -3.34 13.88 -20.57
CA PRO A 77 -3.38 12.42 -20.56
C PRO A 77 -2.22 11.88 -19.70
N PRO A 78 -2.47 10.87 -18.86
CA PRO A 78 -1.41 10.21 -18.10
C PRO A 78 -0.56 9.30 -19.00
N TRP A 79 0.60 8.91 -18.50
CA TRP A 79 1.60 8.10 -19.23
C TRP A 79 1.05 6.78 -19.79
N TRP A 80 0.07 6.16 -19.12
CA TRP A 80 -0.54 4.89 -19.52
C TRP A 80 -1.69 5.04 -20.53
N MET A 81 -2.10 6.27 -20.86
CA MET A 81 -3.07 6.57 -21.93
C MET A 81 -2.41 7.07 -23.22
N GLY A 82 -1.12 6.77 -23.43
CA GLY A 82 -0.43 7.03 -24.69
C GLY A 82 -0.98 6.22 -25.87
N GLU A 83 -0.13 6.01 -26.88
CA GLU A 83 -0.47 5.25 -28.08
C GLU A 83 -1.09 3.90 -27.76
N ALA A 84 -2.18 3.56 -28.46
CA ALA A 84 -2.97 2.37 -28.15
C ALA A 84 -2.12 1.10 -28.17
N ALA A 85 -1.15 0.97 -29.08
CA ALA A 85 -0.28 -0.19 -29.19
C ALA A 85 0.67 -0.38 -27.99
N THR A 86 1.04 0.70 -27.29
CA THR A 86 2.07 0.67 -26.24
C THR A 86 1.51 0.81 -24.83
N ARG A 87 0.19 0.87 -24.67
CA ARG A 87 -0.43 0.97 -23.33
C ARG A 87 -0.10 -0.28 -22.48
N PRO A 88 0.03 -0.11 -21.15
CA PRO A 88 0.20 -1.22 -20.23
C PRO A 88 -0.94 -2.25 -20.32
N PRO A 89 -0.73 -3.49 -19.84
CA PRO A 89 -1.79 -4.47 -19.69
C PRO A 89 -3.00 -3.91 -18.92
N LEU A 90 -4.18 -4.47 -19.19
CA LEU A 90 -5.47 -4.12 -18.57
C LEU A 90 -5.96 -2.69 -18.83
N VAL A 91 -5.24 -1.87 -19.60
CA VAL A 91 -5.73 -0.59 -20.10
C VAL A 91 -6.45 -0.80 -21.43
N PRO A 92 -7.76 -0.46 -21.54
CA PRO A 92 -8.49 -0.61 -22.79
C PRO A 92 -7.85 0.19 -23.93
N ARG A 93 -7.77 -0.41 -25.12
CA ARG A 93 -7.08 0.18 -26.28
C ARG A 93 -7.94 1.27 -26.93
N GLU A 94 -9.25 1.16 -26.78
CA GLU A 94 -10.27 2.06 -27.33
C GLU A 94 -10.56 3.27 -26.43
N ALA A 95 -10.14 3.20 -25.15
CA ALA A 95 -10.35 4.28 -24.20
C ALA A 95 -9.66 5.56 -24.67
N LYS A 96 -10.39 6.68 -24.60
CA LYS A 96 -9.86 8.01 -24.92
C LYS A 96 -9.81 8.84 -23.66
N PHE A 97 -8.73 9.58 -23.49
CA PHE A 97 -8.63 10.57 -22.43
C PHE A 97 -9.68 11.66 -22.62
N ARG A 98 -10.43 11.95 -21.57
CA ARG A 98 -11.36 13.09 -21.48
C ARG A 98 -10.96 13.90 -20.25
N PRO A 99 -10.49 15.16 -20.42
CA PRO A 99 -10.17 16.03 -19.29
C PRO A 99 -11.31 16.03 -18.26
N ILE A 100 -10.95 16.13 -16.98
CA ILE A 100 -11.88 16.09 -15.83
C ILE A 100 -12.60 14.74 -15.66
N THR A 101 -13.32 14.22 -16.67
CA THR A 101 -14.04 12.94 -16.57
C THR A 101 -13.10 11.77 -16.29
N SER A 102 -11.99 11.65 -17.04
CA SER A 102 -10.99 10.61 -16.79
C SER A 102 -10.33 10.76 -15.42
N PHE A 103 -10.16 11.98 -14.92
CA PHE A 103 -9.62 12.23 -13.58
C PHE A 103 -10.59 11.77 -12.49
N ILE A 104 -11.89 12.06 -12.63
CA ILE A 104 -12.92 11.59 -11.70
C ILE A 104 -12.97 10.06 -11.67
N LEU A 105 -12.98 9.40 -12.84
CA LEU A 105 -12.96 7.94 -12.93
C LEU A 105 -11.71 7.36 -12.26
N ALA A 106 -10.52 7.90 -12.56
CA ALA A 106 -9.29 7.45 -11.91
C ALA A 106 -9.27 7.72 -10.40
N THR A 107 -9.98 8.75 -9.92
CA THR A 107 -10.15 9.01 -8.48
C THR A 107 -11.03 7.94 -7.83
N ILE A 108 -12.12 7.55 -8.49
CA ILE A 108 -12.99 6.46 -8.03
C ILE A 108 -12.20 5.14 -8.01
N ASP A 109 -11.44 4.85 -9.07
CA ASP A 109 -10.58 3.67 -9.15
C ASP A 109 -9.54 3.68 -8.03
N LEU A 110 -8.90 4.82 -7.77
CA LEU A 110 -7.96 4.98 -6.65
C LEU A 110 -8.61 4.65 -5.31
N LEU A 111 -9.79 5.19 -5.02
CA LEU A 111 -10.52 4.94 -3.77
C LEU A 111 -10.90 3.47 -3.63
N ASN A 112 -11.32 2.83 -4.72
CA ASN A 112 -11.69 1.42 -4.73
C ASN A 112 -10.47 0.49 -4.60
N GLY A 113 -9.38 0.80 -5.30
CA GLY A 113 -8.15 -0.01 -5.31
C GLY A 113 -7.37 0.01 -4.00
N MET A 114 -7.66 0.95 -3.10
CA MET A 114 -7.13 0.97 -1.74
C MET A 114 -7.96 0.14 -0.73
N ASN A 115 -9.12 -0.39 -1.14
CA ASN A 115 -10.04 -1.07 -0.24
C ASN A 115 -9.88 -2.60 -0.28
N SER A 116 -8.95 -3.13 0.52
CA SER A 116 -8.72 -4.57 0.61
C SER A 116 -9.54 -5.22 1.73
N ARG A 117 -10.10 -6.41 1.47
CA ARG A 117 -10.82 -7.18 2.50
C ARG A 117 -9.82 -7.80 3.50
N PRO A 118 -10.03 -7.68 4.82
CA PRO A 118 -9.17 -8.32 5.80
C PRO A 118 -9.11 -9.84 5.66
N GLY A 119 -7.92 -10.43 5.72
CA GLY A 119 -7.69 -11.89 5.64
C GLY A 119 -7.80 -12.49 4.23
N THR A 120 -8.34 -11.75 3.26
CA THR A 120 -8.32 -12.11 1.84
C THR A 120 -7.17 -11.35 1.18
N PHE A 121 -6.10 -12.05 0.84
CA PHE A 121 -5.06 -11.53 -0.04
C PHE A 121 -5.38 -11.95 -1.46
N ALA A 122 -5.47 -10.98 -2.36
CA ALA A 122 -5.66 -11.18 -3.78
C ALA A 122 -4.82 -10.14 -4.51
N ARG A 123 -4.28 -10.52 -5.67
CA ARG A 123 -3.52 -9.62 -6.52
C ARG A 123 -4.48 -8.72 -7.31
N VAL A 124 -5.06 -7.76 -6.63
CA VAL A 124 -6.03 -6.82 -7.20
C VAL A 124 -5.74 -5.43 -6.67
N GLY A 125 -5.60 -4.46 -7.57
CA GLY A 125 -5.32 -3.08 -7.23
C GLY A 125 -4.06 -2.95 -6.37
N HIS A 126 -4.17 -2.20 -5.27
CA HIS A 126 -3.04 -1.88 -4.40
C HIS A 126 -2.80 -2.92 -3.27
N ASP A 127 -3.31 -4.14 -3.39
CA ASP A 127 -3.11 -5.20 -2.40
C ASP A 127 -1.91 -6.09 -2.75
N TYR A 128 -0.74 -5.76 -2.21
CA TYR A 128 0.50 -6.51 -2.41
C TYR A 128 0.76 -7.61 -1.35
N ARG A 129 -0.21 -7.89 -0.47
CA ARG A 129 0.01 -8.82 0.65
C ARG A 129 0.22 -10.26 0.18
N ILE A 130 -0.39 -10.63 -0.94
CA ILE A 130 -0.21 -11.94 -1.56
C ILE A 130 1.22 -12.14 -2.09
N ASP A 131 1.89 -11.05 -2.46
CA ASP A 131 3.23 -11.08 -3.06
C ASP A 131 4.34 -11.02 -2.01
N ALA A 132 4.01 -10.86 -0.72
CA ALA A 132 4.99 -10.64 0.32
C ALA A 132 6.02 -11.78 0.44
N ARG A 133 5.56 -13.03 0.55
CA ARG A 133 6.45 -14.19 0.69
C ARG A 133 7.32 -14.35 -0.55
N LEU A 134 6.68 -14.44 -1.72
CA LEU A 134 7.37 -14.71 -2.96
C LEU A 134 8.29 -13.54 -3.36
N GLY A 135 7.87 -12.30 -3.19
CA GLY A 135 8.69 -11.12 -3.43
C GLY A 135 9.97 -11.15 -2.59
N ILE A 136 9.89 -11.55 -1.32
CA ILE A 136 11.06 -11.71 -0.45
C ILE A 136 12.00 -12.81 -0.98
N GLU A 137 11.45 -13.96 -1.37
CA GLU A 137 12.23 -15.06 -1.96
C GLU A 137 12.98 -14.61 -3.22
N ARG A 138 12.28 -13.94 -4.15
CA ARG A 138 12.87 -13.47 -5.41
C ARG A 138 13.85 -12.32 -5.22
N ALA A 139 13.62 -11.42 -4.26
CA ALA A 139 14.50 -10.29 -4.00
C ALA A 139 15.81 -10.70 -3.31
N PHE A 140 15.78 -11.68 -2.39
CA PHE A 140 16.92 -12.01 -1.53
C PHE A 140 17.52 -13.40 -1.77
N GLY A 141 17.05 -14.14 -2.78
CA GLY A 141 17.52 -15.50 -3.05
C GLY A 141 17.18 -16.47 -1.92
N LEU A 142 16.03 -16.26 -1.28
CA LEU A 142 15.53 -17.15 -0.23
C LEU A 142 14.63 -18.22 -0.85
N SER A 143 14.45 -19.33 -0.13
CA SER A 143 13.53 -20.39 -0.51
C SER A 143 12.74 -20.84 0.72
N SER A 144 11.54 -21.34 0.46
CA SER A 144 10.73 -22.01 1.48
C SER A 144 10.26 -23.36 0.94
N THR A 145 10.16 -24.34 1.83
CA THR A 145 9.48 -25.60 1.50
C THR A 145 7.97 -25.34 1.33
N PRO A 146 7.22 -26.22 0.64
CA PRO A 146 5.77 -26.07 0.52
C PRO A 146 5.06 -25.90 1.88
N ALA A 147 5.47 -26.68 2.89
CA ALA A 147 4.95 -26.58 4.25
C ALA A 147 5.28 -25.23 4.92
N GLN A 148 6.48 -24.70 4.71
CA GLN A 148 6.85 -23.36 5.19
C GLN A 148 6.04 -22.27 4.47
N ALA A 149 5.87 -22.39 3.15
CA ALA A 149 5.09 -21.44 2.36
C ALA A 149 3.64 -21.35 2.86
N GLU A 150 2.98 -22.50 3.06
CA GLU A 150 1.63 -22.58 3.63
C GLU A 150 1.57 -22.01 5.05
N ALA A 151 2.55 -22.31 5.89
CA ALA A 151 2.62 -21.80 7.25
C ALA A 151 2.78 -20.26 7.30
N ILE A 152 3.62 -19.70 6.41
CA ILE A 152 3.82 -18.26 6.27
C ILE A 152 2.50 -17.58 5.84
N GLU A 153 1.86 -18.08 4.77
CA GLU A 153 0.59 -17.54 4.28
C GLU A 153 -0.51 -17.58 5.36
N ALA A 154 -0.63 -18.69 6.07
CA ALA A 154 -1.59 -18.85 7.15
C ALA A 154 -1.30 -17.88 8.31
N ALA A 155 -0.02 -17.69 8.67
CA ALA A 155 0.38 -16.76 9.72
C ALA A 155 0.11 -15.30 9.33
N LEU A 156 0.41 -14.90 8.10
CA LEU A 156 0.15 -13.55 7.59
C LEU A 156 -1.35 -13.22 7.60
N ARG A 157 -2.19 -14.15 7.13
CA ARG A 157 -3.66 -13.96 7.13
C ARG A 157 -4.24 -13.87 8.53
N ARG A 158 -3.80 -14.72 9.47
CA ARG A 158 -4.20 -14.62 10.89
C ARG A 158 -3.77 -13.28 11.49
N ARG A 159 -2.54 -12.85 11.24
CA ARG A 159 -2.04 -11.55 11.73
C ARG A 159 -2.89 -10.40 11.21
N GLU A 160 -3.22 -10.39 9.92
CA GLU A 160 -4.06 -9.34 9.33
C GLU A 160 -5.47 -9.33 9.95
N GLN A 161 -6.10 -10.50 10.15
CA GLN A 161 -7.40 -10.59 10.81
C GLN A 161 -7.36 -10.02 12.24
N GLN A 162 -6.35 -10.40 13.02
CA GLN A 162 -6.17 -9.87 14.38
C GLN A 162 -5.99 -8.34 14.38
N TRP A 163 -5.18 -7.81 13.45
CA TRP A 163 -4.97 -6.38 13.28
C TRP A 163 -6.25 -5.65 12.84
N ALA A 164 -7.03 -6.22 11.93
CA ALA A 164 -8.31 -5.66 11.51
C ALA A 164 -9.32 -5.61 12.66
N THR A 165 -9.41 -6.66 13.48
CA THR A 165 -10.25 -6.69 14.69
C THR A 165 -9.82 -5.60 15.68
N ARG A 166 -8.52 -5.49 15.97
CA ARG A 166 -7.99 -4.44 16.87
C ARG A 166 -8.32 -3.03 16.37
N ARG A 167 -8.12 -2.76 15.07
CA ARG A 167 -8.48 -1.47 14.44
C ARG A 167 -9.97 -1.19 14.53
N MET A 168 -10.82 -2.20 14.34
CA MET A 168 -12.27 -2.04 14.47
C MET A 168 -12.67 -1.66 15.89
N VAL A 169 -12.14 -2.35 16.90
CA VAL A 169 -12.41 -2.07 18.32
C VAL A 169 -11.95 -0.66 18.68
N ALA A 170 -10.72 -0.28 18.30
CA ALA A 170 -10.19 1.06 18.53
C ALA A 170 -11.09 2.15 17.91
N ARG A 171 -11.49 1.99 16.64
CA ARG A 171 -12.39 2.95 15.98
C ARG A 171 -13.76 3.07 16.66
N LYS A 172 -14.32 1.95 17.15
CA LYS A 172 -15.59 1.96 17.89
C LYS A 172 -15.44 2.69 19.22
N LEU A 173 -14.36 2.43 19.95
CA LEU A 173 -14.07 3.11 21.21
C LEU A 173 -13.88 4.62 21.01
N ASP A 174 -13.10 5.02 20.00
CA ASP A 174 -12.92 6.43 19.64
C ASP A 174 -14.23 7.10 19.23
N GLY A 175 -15.09 6.40 18.50
CA GLY A 175 -16.43 6.87 18.14
C GLY A 175 -17.32 7.08 19.36
N ALA A 176 -17.31 6.13 20.29
CA ALA A 176 -18.05 6.24 21.55
C ALA A 176 -17.56 7.41 22.39
N ARG A 177 -16.22 7.57 22.53
CA ARG A 177 -15.60 8.69 23.24
C ARG A 177 -16.05 10.03 22.67
N ARG A 178 -15.93 10.23 21.36
CA ARG A 178 -16.37 11.48 20.69
C ARG A 178 -17.86 11.75 20.85
N SER A 179 -18.68 10.71 20.90
CA SER A 179 -20.12 10.89 21.11
C SER A 179 -20.43 11.34 22.53
N ILE A 180 -19.76 10.79 23.54
CA ILE A 180 -19.90 11.20 24.95
C ILE A 180 -19.44 12.64 25.11
N GLU A 181 -18.25 12.98 24.58
CA GLU A 181 -17.70 14.34 24.62
C GLU A 181 -18.67 15.37 24.00
N ARG A 182 -19.29 15.02 22.86
CA ARG A 182 -20.29 15.88 22.21
C ARG A 182 -21.54 16.09 23.09
N THR A 183 -22.09 15.02 23.65
CA THR A 183 -23.30 15.12 24.51
C THR A 183 -23.01 15.90 25.79
N MET A 184 -21.82 15.74 26.38
CA MET A 184 -21.42 16.51 27.56
C MET A 184 -21.22 17.98 27.23
N ALA A 185 -20.61 18.29 26.08
CA ALA A 185 -20.49 19.66 25.59
C ALA A 185 -21.87 20.31 25.34
N GLU A 186 -22.84 19.56 24.80
CA GLU A 186 -24.22 20.01 24.63
C GLU A 186 -24.90 20.33 25.97
N TRP A 187 -24.52 19.64 27.05
CA TRP A 187 -25.06 19.85 28.40
C TRP A 187 -24.27 20.89 29.22
N GLY A 188 -23.24 21.51 28.65
CA GLY A 188 -22.40 22.49 29.36
C GLY A 188 -21.58 21.89 30.51
N THR A 189 -21.30 20.58 30.48
CA THR A 189 -20.53 19.85 31.49
C THR A 189 -19.35 19.12 30.85
N THR A 190 -18.40 18.66 31.64
CA THR A 190 -17.27 17.84 31.17
C THR A 190 -17.31 16.43 31.76
N VAL A 191 -16.60 15.48 31.13
CA VAL A 191 -16.48 14.10 31.67
C VAL A 191 -15.94 14.11 33.10
N ALA A 192 -15.04 15.05 33.41
CA ALA A 192 -14.43 15.22 34.72
C ALA A 192 -15.43 15.70 35.81
N ASP A 193 -16.50 16.38 35.44
CA ASP A 193 -17.50 16.90 36.38
C ASP A 193 -18.49 15.81 36.84
N VAL A 194 -18.64 14.74 36.06
CA VAL A 194 -19.65 13.68 36.29
C VAL A 194 -19.06 12.47 37.02
N ASP A 195 -17.80 12.11 36.77
CA ASP A 195 -17.10 11.05 37.50
C ASP A 195 -15.57 11.25 37.50
N PRO A 196 -14.96 11.68 38.62
CA PRO A 196 -13.51 11.92 38.72
C PRO A 196 -12.66 10.63 38.67
N THR A 197 -13.28 9.44 38.73
CA THR A 197 -12.56 8.16 38.67
C THR A 197 -12.29 7.67 37.24
N VAL A 198 -13.00 8.22 36.25
CA VAL A 198 -12.84 7.87 34.82
C VAL A 198 -11.51 8.37 34.26
N GLU A 199 -11.00 9.50 34.75
CA GLU A 199 -9.71 10.05 34.33
C GLU A 199 -8.53 9.12 34.71
N SER A 200 -8.63 8.48 35.88
CA SER A 200 -7.68 7.46 36.37
C SER A 200 -7.66 6.19 35.50
N ALA A 201 -8.82 5.77 34.99
CA ALA A 201 -8.95 4.59 34.13
C ALA A 201 -8.49 4.82 32.67
N LEU A 202 -8.43 6.07 32.21
CA LEU A 202 -8.05 6.45 30.85
C LEU A 202 -6.55 6.69 30.67
N GLY A 203 -5.81 6.94 31.75
CA GLY A 203 -4.35 7.13 31.75
C GLY A 203 -3.52 5.99 31.14
N PRO A 204 -3.90 4.70 31.30
CA PRO A 204 -3.20 3.58 30.65
C PRO A 204 -3.54 3.41 29.17
N LEU A 205 -4.72 3.88 28.71
CA LEU A 205 -5.21 3.70 27.34
C LEU A 205 -4.70 4.77 26.36
N SER A 206 -4.33 5.94 26.86
CA SER A 206 -3.68 7.00 26.07
C SER A 206 -2.34 6.58 25.47
N ARG A 207 -1.62 5.63 26.11
CA ARG A 207 -0.39 5.04 25.56
C ARG A 207 -0.63 4.11 24.36
N PHE A 208 -1.82 3.50 24.24
CA PHE A 208 -2.13 2.62 23.11
C PHE A 208 -2.51 3.40 21.83
N GLY A 209 -2.95 4.65 21.96
CA GLY A 209 -3.25 5.54 20.85
C GLY A 209 -2.02 6.13 20.14
N GLN A 210 -0.82 6.04 20.73
CA GLN A 210 0.41 6.58 20.13
C GLN A 210 1.14 5.61 19.17
N ILE A 211 0.71 4.35 19.07
CA ILE A 211 1.33 3.35 18.19
C ILE A 211 0.65 3.30 16.80
N THR A 212 -0.40 4.11 16.56
CA THR A 212 -1.22 4.04 15.34
C THR A 212 -0.92 5.12 14.30
N GLY A 213 0.12 5.95 14.49
CA GLY A 213 0.60 6.86 13.45
C GLY A 213 1.52 6.12 12.46
N PRO A 214 1.30 6.21 11.13
CA PRO A 214 2.34 5.84 10.18
C PRO A 214 3.56 6.77 10.36
N PRO A 215 4.80 6.29 10.19
CA PRO A 215 5.97 7.16 10.25
C PRO A 215 5.96 8.13 9.07
N GLY A 216 6.04 9.43 9.36
CA GLY A 216 6.39 10.49 8.41
C GLY A 216 5.23 11.13 7.66
N SER A 217 4.81 12.32 8.15
CA SER A 217 4.36 13.42 7.30
C SER A 217 5.56 14.19 6.76
#